data_AF-A0AAV9EN62-F1
#
_entry.id   AF-A0AAV9EN62-F1
#
_cell.length_a   1.000
_cell.length_b   1.000
_cell.length_c   1.000
_cell.angle_alpha   90.00
_cell.angle_beta   90.00
_cell.angle_gamma   90.00
#
_symmetry.space_group_name_H-M   'P 1'
#
loop_
_entity.id
_entity.type
_entity.pdbx_description
1 polymer ?
#
loop_
_entity_poly.entity_id
_entity_poly.type
_entity_poly.pdbx_seq_one_letter_code
_entity_poly.pdbx_strand_id
1 'polypeptide(L)'
;MKDNGVSEEEARLKMGKMVEDAWKTVNLEMVKPSPIPIEVRTRARNLACMMEVIFRNADNYNYPSGEMKDNVAMLVVDPVPI
;
A
#
# COMPACT_ATOMS: atom_id res chain seq x y z
N MET A 1 -2.82 -4.11 -21.15
CA MET A 1 -2.49 -4.85 -22.39
C MET A 1 -3.63 -4.78 -23.40
N LYS A 2 -4.72 -5.54 -23.24
CA LYS A 2 -5.85 -5.63 -24.20
C LYS A 2 -6.34 -4.28 -24.76
N ASP A 3 -6.59 -3.30 -23.88
CA ASP A 3 -7.19 -2.02 -24.30
C ASP A 3 -6.23 -1.11 -25.08
N ASN A 4 -4.92 -1.33 -24.99
CA ASN A 4 -3.89 -0.46 -25.58
C ASN A 4 -2.90 -1.20 -26.47
N GLY A 5 -3.04 -2.53 -26.65
CA GLY A 5 -2.11 -3.36 -27.43
C GLY A 5 -0.67 -3.43 -26.91
N VAL A 6 -0.42 -3.00 -25.67
CA VAL A 6 0.93 -2.93 -25.07
C VAL A 6 1.34 -4.23 -24.40
N SER A 7 2.65 -4.41 -24.22
CA SER A 7 3.21 -5.52 -23.44
C SER A 7 2.85 -5.45 -21.95
N GLU A 8 3.04 -6.57 -21.25
CA GLU A 8 2.83 -6.63 -19.79
C GLU A 8 3.75 -5.67 -19.06
N GLU A 9 5.02 -5.60 -19.44
CA GLU A 9 6.01 -4.75 -18.79
C GLU A 9 5.69 -3.27 -18.95
N GLU A 10 5.30 -2.84 -20.16
CA GLU A 10 4.85 -1.47 -20.39
C GLU A 10 3.59 -1.12 -19.57
N ALA A 11 2.64 -2.07 -19.48
CA ALA A 11 1.46 -1.89 -18.65
C ALA A 11 1.82 -1.76 -17.17
N ARG A 12 2.72 -2.61 -16.66
CA ARG A 12 3.21 -2.59 -15.28
C ARG A 12 3.92 -1.28 -14.95
N LEU A 13 4.80 -0.80 -15.83
CA LEU A 13 5.48 0.49 -15.69
C LEU A 13 4.49 1.65 -15.64
N LYS A 14 3.46 1.64 -16.50
CA LYS A 14 2.42 2.67 -16.50
C LYS A 14 1.59 2.64 -15.21
N MET A 15 1.21 1.45 -14.73
CA MET A 15 0.50 1.30 -13.46
C MET A 15 1.35 1.80 -12.28
N GLY A 16 2.66 1.50 -12.26
CA GLY A 16 3.58 2.02 -11.25
C GLY A 16 3.59 3.54 -11.19
N LYS A 17 3.69 4.21 -12.34
CA LYS A 17 3.61 5.69 -12.42
C LYS A 17 2.26 6.23 -11.90
N MET A 18 1.16 5.55 -12.21
CA MET A 18 -0.16 5.94 -11.68
C MET A 18 -0.23 5.82 -10.16
N VAL A 19 0.39 4.80 -9.57
CA VAL A 19 0.49 4.62 -8.12
C VAL A 19 1.36 5.74 -7.51
N GLU A 20 2.50 6.06 -8.10
CA GLU A 20 3.37 7.17 -7.66
C GLU A 20 2.63 8.51 -7.65
N ASP A 21 1.87 8.81 -8.71
CA ASP A 21 1.09 10.03 -8.80
C ASP A 21 -0.10 10.05 -7.82
N ALA A 22 -0.74 8.90 -7.60
CA ALA A 22 -1.76 8.76 -6.56
C ALA A 22 -1.20 9.05 -5.16
N TRP A 23 0.02 8.60 -4.86
CA TRP A 23 0.68 8.90 -3.59
C TRP A 23 0.94 10.39 -3.38
N LYS A 24 1.33 11.13 -4.42
CA LYS A 24 1.47 12.60 -4.34
C LYS A 24 0.14 13.25 -3.95
N THR A 25 -0.96 12.76 -4.51
CA THR A 25 -2.31 13.25 -4.19
C THR A 25 -2.70 12.93 -2.75
N VAL A 26 -2.51 11.68 -2.30
CA VAL A 26 -2.78 11.27 -0.91
C VAL A 26 -1.99 12.13 0.08
N ASN A 27 -0.70 12.35 -0.18
CA ASN A 27 0.16 13.15 0.70
C ASN A 27 -0.29 14.62 0.77
N LEU A 28 -0.68 15.21 -0.37
CA LEU A 28 -1.22 16.57 -0.40
C LEU A 28 -2.53 16.67 0.40
N GLU A 29 -3.44 15.71 0.23
CA GLU A 29 -4.71 15.68 0.94
C GLU A 29 -4.56 15.44 2.44
N MET A 30 -3.45 14.87 2.91
CA MET A 30 -3.17 14.74 4.34
C MET A 30 -2.75 16.06 4.99
N VAL A 31 -2.05 16.94 4.26
CA VAL A 31 -1.55 18.23 4.79
C VAL A 31 -2.50 19.40 4.58
N LYS A 32 -3.39 19.30 3.58
CA LYS A 32 -4.35 20.36 3.25
C LYS A 32 -5.40 20.53 4.37
N PRO A 33 -5.83 21.78 4.66
CA PRO A 33 -7.01 22.03 5.48
C PRO A 33 -8.22 21.31 4.87
N SER A 34 -8.91 20.52 5.68
CA SER A 34 -10.03 19.71 5.23
C SER A 34 -11.15 19.74 6.27
N PRO A 35 -12.42 19.75 5.83
CA PRO A 35 -13.55 19.54 6.74
C PRO A 35 -13.63 18.08 7.23
N ILE A 36 -12.88 17.16 6.61
CA ILE A 36 -12.84 15.75 7.00
C ILE A 36 -11.84 15.58 8.16
N PRO A 37 -12.26 14.96 9.27
CA PRO A 37 -11.37 14.67 10.40
C PRO A 37 -10.12 13.89 9.97
N ILE A 38 -8.98 14.20 10.60
CA ILE A 38 -7.70 13.60 10.23
C ILE A 38 -7.68 12.09 10.47
N GLU A 39 -8.44 11.60 11.44
CA GLU A 39 -8.59 10.18 11.76
C GLU A 39 -9.21 9.41 10.61
N VAL A 40 -10.21 10.00 9.93
CA VAL A 40 -10.87 9.38 8.77
C VAL A 40 -9.92 9.32 7.58
N ARG A 41 -9.21 10.42 7.29
CA ARG A 41 -8.19 10.45 6.22
C ARG A 41 -7.04 9.49 6.50
N THR A 42 -6.63 9.38 7.76
CA THR A 42 -5.58 8.46 8.21
C THR A 42 -5.96 7.01 7.95
N ARG A 43 -7.23 6.62 8.15
CA ARG A 43 -7.69 5.25 7.80
C ARG A 43 -7.54 4.96 6.31
N ALA A 44 -7.92 5.88 5.43
CA ALA A 44 -7.76 5.73 4.00
C ALA A 44 -6.28 5.63 3.58
N ARG A 45 -5.41 6.50 4.14
CA ARG A 45 -3.97 6.43 3.94
C ARG A 45 -3.39 5.09 4.42
N ASN A 46 -3.76 4.65 5.61
CA ASN A 46 -3.24 3.41 6.18
C ASN A 46 -3.68 2.18 5.38
N LEU A 47 -4.85 2.21 4.75
CA LEU A 47 -5.26 1.18 3.80
C LEU A 47 -4.30 1.12 2.60
N ALA A 48 -3.93 2.26 2.02
CA ALA A 48 -2.95 2.30 0.92
C ALA A 48 -1.57 1.78 1.37
N CYS A 49 -1.09 2.20 2.55
CA CYS A 49 0.16 1.67 3.12
C CYS A 49 0.11 0.15 3.34
N MET A 50 -1.03 -0.37 3.82
CA MET A 50 -1.22 -1.79 4.04
C MET A 50 -1.10 -2.58 2.74
N MET A 51 -1.69 -2.09 1.64
CA MET A 51 -1.58 -2.74 0.34
C MET A 51 -0.12 -2.80 -0.14
N GLU A 52 0.66 -1.74 0.08
CA GLU A 52 2.09 -1.78 -0.25
C GLU A 52 2.88 -2.80 0.57
N VAL A 53 2.60 -2.93 1.86
CA VAL A 53 3.28 -3.91 2.72
C VAL A 53 2.91 -5.34 2.31
N ILE A 54 1.61 -5.59 2.12
CA ILE A 54 1.12 -6.93 1.77
C ILE A 54 1.61 -7.37 0.39
N PHE A 55 1.65 -6.48 -0.60
CA PHE A 55 1.92 -6.83 -2.00
C PHE A 55 3.31 -6.43 -2.52
N ARG A 56 4.24 -6.01 -1.63
CA ARG A 56 5.56 -5.49 -2.03
C ARG A 56 6.34 -6.44 -2.93
N ASN A 57 6.41 -7.71 -2.53
CA ASN A 57 7.28 -8.71 -3.13
C ASN A 57 6.49 -9.84 -3.80
N ALA A 58 5.32 -10.17 -3.27
CA ALA A 58 4.46 -11.26 -3.70
C ALA A 58 3.03 -11.05 -3.17
N ASP A 59 2.12 -11.98 -3.49
CA ASP A 59 0.81 -12.06 -2.83
C ASP A 59 0.96 -12.66 -1.43
N ASN A 60 1.38 -11.84 -0.47
CA ASN A 60 1.52 -12.27 0.92
C ASN A 60 0.18 -12.36 1.67
N TYR A 61 -0.94 -12.03 1.03
CA TYR A 61 -2.26 -12.18 1.62
C TYR A 61 -2.74 -13.63 1.51
N ASN A 62 -2.78 -14.17 0.28
CA ASN A 62 -3.24 -15.53 0.04
C ASN A 62 -2.15 -16.57 0.34
N TYR A 63 -0.88 -16.20 0.18
CA TYR A 63 0.26 -17.06 0.44
C TYR A 63 1.14 -16.46 1.55
N PRO A 64 0.69 -16.48 2.81
CA PRO A 64 1.41 -15.87 3.92
C PRO A 64 2.65 -16.67 4.35
N SER A 65 3.18 -17.56 3.50
CA SER A 65 4.44 -18.26 3.77
C SER A 65 5.61 -17.28 3.60
N GLY A 66 6.06 -16.68 4.70
CA GLY A 66 7.19 -15.76 4.74
C GLY A 66 6.91 -14.48 5.53
N GLU A 67 7.34 -13.34 4.98
CA GLU A 67 7.43 -12.01 5.60
C GLU A 67 6.17 -11.55 6.35
N MET A 68 4.97 -11.84 5.83
CA MET A 68 3.73 -11.36 6.47
C MET A 68 3.40 -12.09 7.78
N LYS A 69 3.75 -13.39 7.92
CA LYS A 69 3.59 -14.09 9.21
C LYS A 69 4.50 -13.49 10.27
N ASP A 70 5.74 -13.19 9.89
CA ASP A 70 6.73 -12.59 10.79
C ASP A 70 6.30 -11.17 11.19
N ASN A 71 5.81 -10.37 10.23
CA ASN A 71 5.27 -9.04 10.52
C ASN A 71 4.08 -9.09 11.49
N VAL A 72 3.17 -10.05 11.32
CA VAL A 72 2.04 -10.24 12.26
C VAL A 72 2.56 -10.68 13.63
N ALA A 73 3.47 -11.65 13.70
CA ALA A 73 4.05 -12.09 14.96
C ALA A 73 4.70 -10.92 15.72
N MET A 74 5.54 -10.13 15.05
CA MET A 74 6.19 -8.95 15.62
C MET A 74 5.22 -7.87 16.11
N LEU A 75 4.06 -7.71 15.48
CA LEU A 75 3.09 -6.66 15.83
C LEU A 75 2.11 -7.08 16.92
N VAL A 76 1.71 -8.36 16.98
CA VAL A 76 0.60 -8.80 17.84
C VAL A 76 0.88 -10.03 18.71
N VAL A 77 2.03 -10.70 18.54
CA VAL A 77 2.40 -11.89 19.33
C VAL A 77 3.62 -11.60 20.20
N ASP A 78 4.70 -11.10 19.59
CA ASP A 78 5.99 -10.96 20.24
C ASP A 78 6.10 -9.61 20.96
N PRO A 79 6.44 -9.60 22.27
CA PRO A 79 6.62 -8.36 22.99
C PRO A 79 7.94 -7.67 22.59
N VAL A 80 7.93 -6.33 22.61
CA VAL A 80 9.17 -5.55 22.47
C VAL A 80 10.00 -5.74 23.74
N PRO A 81 11.27 -6.17 23.66
CA PRO A 81 12.14 -6.27 24.83
C PRO A 81 12.31 -4.92 25.52
N ILE A 82 12.33 -4.95 26.86
CA ILE A 82 12.53 -3.76 27.73
C ILE A 82 14.02 -3.60 28.05
#